data_AF-A0A1Q6WIE1-F1
#
_entry.id   AF-A0A1Q6WIE1-F1
#
_cell.length_a   1.000
_cell.length_b   1.000
_cell.length_c   1.000
_cell.angle_alpha   90.00
_cell.angle_beta   90.00
_cell.angle_gamma   90.00
#
_symmetry.space_group_name_H-M   'P 1'
#
loop_
_entity.id
_entity.type
_entity.pdbx_description
1 polymer ?
#
loop_
_entity_poly.entity_id
_entity_poly.type
_entity_poly.pdbx_seq_one_letter_code
_entity_poly.pdbx_strand_id
1 'polypeptide(L)' 'MYRVCHEVPKPMSAVDPSIPRAFDAIVAKALEKLPVNRYASASDFQRALRGVCEPLQPKPSFFSIRRLLGVSRR' A
#
# COMPACT_ATOMS: atom_id res chain seq x y z
N MET A 1 2.84 -20.21 -15.02
CA MET A 1 2.33 -18.82 -15.06
C MET A 1 0.80 -18.73 -15.22
N TYR A 2 0.00 -19.69 -14.73
CA TYR A 2 -1.46 -19.70 -14.95
C TYR A 2 -2.25 -19.12 -13.78
N ARG A 3 -1.88 -19.49 -12.54
CA ARG A 3 -2.59 -19.15 -11.31
C ARG A 3 -2.78 -17.65 -11.10
N VAL A 4 -1.72 -16.85 -11.32
CA VAL A 4 -1.74 -15.40 -11.12
C VAL A 4 -2.76 -14.71 -12.04
N CYS A 5 -2.98 -15.22 -13.25
CA CYS A 5 -3.83 -14.59 -14.25
C CYS A 5 -5.31 -15.00 -14.15
N HIS A 6 -5.62 -16.17 -13.57
CA HIS A 6 -6.96 -16.75 -13.64
C HIS A 6 -7.58 -17.06 -12.28
N GLU A 7 -6.77 -17.32 -11.26
CA GLU A 7 -7.29 -17.63 -9.92
C GLU A 7 -7.57 -16.35 -9.15
N VAL A 8 -8.68 -16.37 -8.39
CA VAL A 8 -8.99 -15.34 -7.42
C VAL A 8 -7.98 -15.46 -6.27
N PRO A 9 -7.18 -14.43 -6.00
CA PRO A 9 -6.20 -14.47 -4.92
C PRO A 9 -6.92 -14.57 -3.58
N LYS A 10 -6.31 -15.30 -2.64
CA LYS A 10 -6.79 -15.33 -1.25
C LYS A 10 -6.72 -13.92 -0.66
N PRO A 11 -7.69 -13.52 0.18
CA PRO A 11 -7.62 -12.24 0.87
C PRO A 11 -6.40 -12.19 1.78
N MET A 12 -5.82 -11.00 1.94
CA MET A 12 -4.58 -10.81 2.70
C MET A 12 -4.77 -11.16 4.17
N SER A 13 -5.91 -10.82 4.75
CA SER A 13 -6.25 -11.18 6.14
C SER A 13 -6.35 -12.70 6.38
N ALA A 14 -6.59 -13.50 5.35
CA ALA A 14 -6.58 -14.97 5.45
C ALA A 14 -5.18 -15.57 5.28
N VAL A 15 -4.25 -14.82 4.67
CA VAL A 15 -2.84 -15.21 4.56
C VAL A 15 -2.08 -14.80 5.83
N ASP A 16 -2.34 -13.59 6.31
CA ASP A 16 -1.75 -13.03 7.52
C ASP A 16 -2.82 -12.29 8.34
N PRO A 17 -3.24 -12.84 9.49
CA PRO A 17 -4.23 -12.23 10.37
C PRO A 17 -3.81 -10.88 10.96
N SER A 18 -2.52 -10.52 10.94
CA SER A 18 -2.05 -9.22 11.42
C SER A 18 -2.44 -8.07 10.50
N ILE A 19 -2.79 -8.38 9.24
CA ILE A 19 -3.20 -7.39 8.25
C ILE A 19 -4.67 -7.03 8.45
N PRO A 20 -5.01 -5.74 8.63
CA PRO A 20 -6.40 -5.32 8.75
C PRO A 20 -7.23 -5.71 7.52
N ARG A 21 -8.45 -6.21 7.77
CA ARG A 21 -9.42 -6.58 6.71
C ARG A 21 -9.75 -5.45 5.75
N ALA A 22 -9.57 -4.20 6.17
CA ALA A 22 -9.77 -3.02 5.32
C ALA A 22 -8.85 -3.01 4.07
N PHE A 23 -7.69 -3.68 4.13
CA PHE A 23 -6.80 -3.81 2.97
C PHE A 23 -7.27 -4.84 1.94
N ASP A 24 -8.12 -5.80 2.32
CA ASP A 24 -8.51 -6.90 1.44
C ASP A 24 -9.22 -6.38 0.18
N ALA A 25 -10.15 -5.43 0.33
CA ALA A 25 -10.91 -4.87 -0.79
C ALA A 25 -10.02 -4.08 -1.75
N ILE A 26 -9.03 -3.35 -1.23
CA ILE A 26 -8.09 -2.56 -2.04
C ILE A 26 -7.19 -3.49 -2.85
N VAL A 27 -6.61 -4.50 -2.20
CA VAL A 27 -5.72 -5.46 -2.85
C VAL A 27 -6.50 -6.32 -3.86
N ALA A 28 -7.72 -6.75 -3.54
CA ALA A 28 -8.58 -7.48 -4.47
C ALA A 28 -8.83 -6.66 -5.75
N LYS A 29 -9.17 -5.36 -5.61
CA LYS A 29 -9.36 -4.46 -6.76
C LYS A 29 -8.08 -4.27 -7.57
N ALA A 30 -6.91 -4.18 -6.92
CA ALA A 30 -5.64 -4.06 -7.63
C ALA A 30 -5.27 -5.34 -8.42
N LEU A 31 -5.71 -6.50 -7.96
CA LEU A 31 -5.45 -7.82 -8.55
C LEU A 31 -6.56 -8.31 -9.50
N GLU A 32 -7.52 -7.46 -9.82
CA GLU A 32 -8.55 -7.72 -10.82
C GLU A 32 -7.94 -8.07 -12.18
N LYS A 33 -8.54 -9.04 -12.86
CA LYS A 33 -7.99 -9.57 -14.13
C LYS A 33 -8.27 -8.62 -15.28
N LEU A 34 -9.44 -7.98 -15.25
CA LEU A 34 -9.81 -6.97 -16.23
C LEU A 34 -9.14 -5.64 -15.88
N PRO A 35 -8.37 -5.02 -16.79
CA PRO A 35 -7.73 -3.73 -16.54
C PRO A 35 -8.71 -2.63 -16.15
N VAL A 36 -9.92 -2.65 -16.71
CA VAL A 36 -10.99 -1.68 -16.43
C VAL A 36 -11.51 -1.75 -14.99
N ASN A 37 -11.33 -2.89 -14.32
CA ASN A 37 -11.75 -3.08 -12.92
C ASN A 37 -10.66 -2.70 -11.91
N ARG A 38 -9.42 -2.45 -12.38
CA ARG A 38 -8.29 -2.05 -11.55
C ARG A 38 -8.29 -0.54 -11.27
N TYR A 39 -7.32 -0.10 -10.48
CA TYR A 39 -7.02 1.32 -10.34
C TYR A 39 -6.49 1.87 -11.67
N ALA A 40 -7.00 3.04 -12.06
CA ALA A 40 -6.60 3.72 -13.29
C ALA A 40 -5.11 4.10 -13.29
N SER A 41 -4.54 4.37 -12.12
CA SER A 41 -3.12 4.68 -11.96
C SER A 41 -2.55 4.14 -10.64
N ALA A 42 -1.22 4.04 -10.58
CA ALA A 42 -0.52 3.72 -9.33
C ALA A 42 -0.77 4.77 -8.23
N SER A 43 -0.96 6.04 -8.62
CA SER A 43 -1.30 7.13 -7.70
C SER A 43 -2.68 6.95 -7.06
N ASP A 44 -3.66 6.46 -7.81
CA ASP A 44 -5.00 6.14 -7.29
C ASP A 44 -4.95 4.98 -6.30
N PHE A 45 -4.16 3.95 -6.59
CA PHE A 45 -3.93 2.83 -5.67
C PHE A 45 -3.25 3.31 -4.37
N GLN A 46 -2.21 4.14 -4.48
CA GLN A 46 -1.54 4.74 -3.32
C GLN A 46 -2.50 5.57 -2.47
N ARG A 47 -3.40 6.36 -3.10
CA ARG A 47 -4.41 7.14 -2.38
C ARG A 47 -5.39 6.25 -1.63
N ALA A 48 -5.82 5.15 -2.24
CA ALA A 48 -6.68 4.17 -1.57
C ALA A 48 -6.00 3.53 -0.35
N LEU A 49 -4.73 3.16 -0.46
CA LEU A 49 -3.95 2.62 0.68
C LEU A 49 -3.82 3.65 1.81
N ARG A 50 -3.52 4.92 1.48
CA ARG A 50 -3.43 5.98 2.49
C ARG A 50 -4.76 6.24 3.20
N GLY A 51 -5.89 6.19 2.48
CA GLY A 51 -7.21 6.37 3.08
C GLY A 51 -7.54 5.33 4.16
N VAL A 52 -6.98 4.12 4.07
CA VAL A 52 -7.13 3.08 5.10
C VAL A 52 -6.08 3.20 6.21
N CYS A 53 -4.88 3.72 5.91
CA CYS A 53 -3.83 3.95 6.92
C CYS A 53 -4.07 5.20 7.79
N GLU A 54 -4.72 6.24 7.26
CA GLU A 54 -5.02 7.49 7.98
C GLU A 54 -5.76 7.30 9.31
N PRO A 55 -6.83 6.48 9.41
CA PRO A 55 -7.45 6.21 10.71
C PRO A 55 -6.56 5.37 11.66
N LEU A 56 -5.38 4.92 11.23
CA LEU A 56 -4.49 4.01 11.96
C LEU A 56 -3.15 4.64 12.40
N GLN A 57 -2.91 5.95 12.24
CA GLN A 57 -1.62 6.60 12.60
C GLN A 57 -1.84 7.77 13.57
N PRO A 58 -1.03 7.86 14.65
CA PRO A 58 0.37 8.24 14.44
C PRO A 58 1.38 7.50 15.35
N LYS A 59 2.43 6.95 14.74
CA LYS A 59 3.77 7.07 15.33
C LYS A 59 4.69 7.62 14.25
N PRO A 60 5.08 8.91 14.31
CA PRO A 60 6.18 9.39 13.51
C PRO A 60 7.42 8.65 14.00
N SER A 61 7.83 7.62 13.26
CA SER A 61 9.18 7.10 13.36
C SER A 61 10.06 8.21 12.80
N PHE A 62 10.63 9.00 13.70
CA PHE A 62 11.61 10.03 13.43
C PHE A 62 12.74 9.39 12.60
N PHE A 63 12.65 9.47 11.28
CA PHE A 63 13.82 9.39 10.41
C PHE A 63 14.54 10.74 10.55
N SER A 64 14.97 11.02 11.78
CA SER A 64 15.84 12.12 12.13
C SER A 64 17.22 11.75 11.59
N ILE A 65 17.47 12.13 10.35
CA ILE A 65 18.82 12.51 9.95
C ILE A 65 18.77 13.98 9.56
N ARG A 66 18.49 14.79 10.59
CA ARG A 66 19.13 16.08 10.73
C ARG A 66 20.59 15.80 11.12
N ARG A 67 21.40 15.28 10.18
CA ARG A 67 22.86 15.34 10.32
C ARG A 67 23.26 16.75 9.92
N LEU A 68 23.24 17.62 10.94
CA LEU A 68 24.24 18.63 11.21
C LEU A 68 24.83 19.35 9.98
N LEU A 69 24.31 20.57 9.78
CA LEU A 69 25.07 21.80 9.54
C LEU A 69 26.55 21.62 9.17
N GLY A 70 26.88 22.00 7.94
CA GLY A 70 28.24 22.16 7.46
C GLY A 70 28.29 23.05 6.22
N VAL A 71 27.71 24.25 6.32
CA VAL A 71 28.02 25.35 5.41
C VAL A 71 29.52 25.58 5.49
N SER A 72 30.27 25.25 4.44
CA SER A 72 31.66 25.68 4.27
C SER A 72 31.73 26.58 3.04
N ARG A 73 31.72 27.89 3.30
CA ARG A 73 32.29 28.87 2.39
C ARG A 73 33.78 28.57 2.27
N ARG A 74 34.28 28.34 1.05
CA ARG A 74 35.52 28.92 0.56
C ARG A 74 35.38 29.16 -0.93
#